data_AF-A0AA38KZ96-F1
#
_entry.id   AF-A0AA38KZ96-F1
#
_cell.length_a   1.000
_cell.length_b   1.000
_cell.length_c   1.000
_cell.angle_alpha   90.00
_cell.angle_beta   90.00
_cell.angle_gamma   90.00
#
_symmetry.space_group_name_H-M   'P 1'
#
loop_
_entity.id
_entity.type
_entity.pdbx_description
1 polymer ?
#
loop_
_entity_poly.entity_id
_entity_poly.type
_entity_poly.pdbx_seq_one_letter_code
_entity_poly.pdbx_strand_id
1 'polypeptide(L)'
;MEIEHVKGKENVVADALSRQRHVVMATLRVKVEHQHPAGLLFPHAILEWKWDTISMDFIVGLPTSRYHHDAIMVMVDKLMKVAHFSPVKTIYTASAVARVYLDEIVRLNGIPRKIICDHDPLYTSHFWTTMQHALGTKINFSTTYHPEIDGQTERVNQILEDMLRIYGDTGVYRTHLFGSPTIITCSPEANRFVTGGGTEDGSLIAGWPSPQLIGTDSISMAEGMQHKRIRRYLMEAINSPESLKRIFVTLQPSFKAAFNSWALKGTIIAADEVNEVTFSNICGLLFSFQSAPLLKKMQNIYRGLLGGLRAQPINLPGTAFHTALKCRKKLNAIILSEIHDRRLNKTSIKKDFLQNLMDSVDSKGEKLSEKEILDNMVSLILGGYASTANSITWALYYLAKYPRVLHKLREENIPIRENEGVAKLLTYEDVKSMIYTSKVIDEVIRLANVSSFMFRKVARDIDFNGYIFPKGWKVIIWLRSNHVDPQYFENPLEFNPERWDGPRPKPGIYHVFGSGPRLCPGNNLARMELFMLLHHICIDY
;
A
#
# COMPACT_ATOMS: atom_id res chain seq x y z
N MET A 1 31.54 4.00 17.87
CA MET A 1 30.85 4.83 18.88
C MET A 1 29.96 3.88 19.65
N GLU A 2 30.49 3.36 20.76
CA GLU A 2 29.73 2.52 21.70
C GLU A 2 28.58 3.36 22.26
N ILE A 3 27.37 2.83 22.23
CA ILE A 3 26.20 3.49 22.80
C ILE A 3 26.01 2.88 24.19
N GLU A 4 26.26 3.70 25.21
CA GLU A 4 26.02 3.37 26.62
C GLU A 4 24.57 2.94 26.86
N HIS A 5 24.45 1.93 27.72
CA HIS A 5 23.21 1.30 28.13
C HIS A 5 22.37 2.27 28.99
N VAL A 6 21.39 2.94 28.38
CA VAL A 6 20.42 3.76 29.13
C VAL A 6 19.41 2.83 29.82
N LYS A 7 19.59 2.60 31.12
CA LYS A 7 18.64 1.89 32.00
C LYS A 7 17.26 2.54 31.98
N GLY A 8 16.20 1.74 31.81
CA GLY A 8 14.80 2.17 31.89
C GLY A 8 13.89 1.83 30.69
N LYS A 9 14.37 1.08 29.68
CA LYS A 9 13.62 0.77 28.44
C LYS A 9 13.21 -0.71 28.30
N GLU A 10 12.99 -1.41 29.40
CA GLU A 10 12.76 -2.87 29.37
C GLU A 10 11.42 -3.25 28.70
N ASN A 11 10.36 -2.44 28.79
CA ASN A 11 9.05 -2.74 28.19
C ASN A 11 8.87 -2.32 26.72
N VAL A 12 9.88 -1.69 26.11
CA VAL A 12 9.76 -0.95 24.83
C VAL A 12 9.99 -1.85 23.61
N VAL A 13 10.75 -2.94 23.79
CA VAL A 13 11.09 -3.89 22.72
C VAL A 13 9.91 -4.78 22.35
N ALA A 14 9.14 -5.17 23.36
CA ALA A 14 8.06 -6.13 23.23
C ALA A 14 6.80 -5.53 22.58
N ASP A 15 6.59 -4.22 22.69
CA ASP A 15 5.48 -3.52 22.02
C ASP A 15 5.70 -3.35 20.51
N ALA A 16 6.94 -3.02 20.09
CA ALA A 16 7.30 -2.91 18.67
C ALA A 16 7.02 -4.23 17.92
N LEU A 17 7.18 -5.37 18.60
CA LEU A 17 6.97 -6.72 18.07
C LEU A 17 5.51 -7.10 17.88
N SER A 18 4.62 -6.65 18.77
CA SER A 18 3.17 -6.89 18.62
C SER A 18 2.58 -6.24 17.37
N ARG A 19 3.27 -5.21 16.84
CA ARG A 19 2.86 -4.39 15.69
C ARG A 19 3.49 -4.81 14.36
N GLN A 20 4.68 -5.43 14.37
CA GLN A 20 5.39 -5.85 13.16
C GLN A 20 4.95 -7.26 12.67
N ARG A 21 3.67 -7.41 12.37
CA ARG A 21 3.10 -8.71 11.96
C ARG A 21 3.61 -9.26 10.63
N HIS A 22 4.24 -8.44 9.78
CA HIS A 22 4.96 -8.90 8.59
C HIS A 22 6.17 -8.02 8.32
N VAL A 23 7.37 -8.59 8.34
CA VAL A 23 8.59 -7.90 7.89
C VAL A 23 9.23 -8.74 6.79
N VAL A 24 9.18 -8.23 5.56
CA VAL A 24 10.02 -8.77 4.48
C VAL A 24 11.46 -8.33 4.77
N MET A 25 12.19 -9.17 5.51
CA MET A 25 13.59 -8.97 5.93
C MET A 25 14.61 -9.22 4.80
N ALA A 26 14.22 -9.10 3.53
CA ALA A 26 15.12 -9.47 2.43
C ALA A 26 16.35 -8.54 2.29
N THR A 27 16.38 -7.36 2.92
CA THR A 27 17.51 -6.42 2.80
C THR A 27 17.71 -5.50 4.01
N LEU A 28 17.64 -6.00 5.24
CA LEU A 28 18.08 -5.22 6.40
C LEU A 28 19.49 -5.67 6.82
N ARG A 29 20.52 -4.98 6.30
CA ARG A 29 21.89 -5.12 6.80
C ARG A 29 22.02 -4.32 8.10
N VAL A 30 21.83 -4.98 9.23
CA VAL A 30 22.44 -4.55 10.48
C VAL A 30 23.82 -5.21 10.51
N LYS A 31 24.90 -4.43 10.45
CA LYS A 31 26.27 -4.96 10.43
C LYS A 31 26.80 -4.99 11.85
N VAL A 32 26.90 -6.19 12.43
CA VAL A 32 27.94 -6.56 13.40
C VAL A 32 28.69 -7.75 12.78
N GLU A 33 30.02 -7.70 12.76
CA GLU A 33 30.86 -8.63 11.99
C GLU A 33 31.26 -9.83 12.86
N HIS A 34 30.71 -11.00 12.57
CA HIS A 34 31.00 -12.27 13.26
C HIS A 34 31.19 -13.40 12.23
N GLN A 35 32.25 -13.37 11.43
CA GLN A 35 32.54 -14.49 10.51
C GLN A 35 33.54 -15.48 11.11
N HIS A 36 33.11 -16.74 11.26
CA HIS A 36 33.97 -17.91 11.35
C HIS A 36 34.28 -18.46 9.95
N PRO A 37 35.39 -19.21 9.75
CA PRO A 37 35.85 -19.65 8.43
C PRO A 37 34.85 -20.59 7.72
N ALA A 38 34.71 -20.41 6.40
CA ALA A 38 33.76 -21.16 5.57
C ALA A 38 34.20 -22.62 5.34
N GLY A 39 33.33 -23.57 5.69
CA GLY A 39 33.46 -24.99 5.34
C GLY A 39 32.94 -25.32 3.94
N LEU A 40 33.04 -26.60 3.55
CA LEU A 40 32.57 -27.13 2.26
C LEU A 40 31.04 -27.02 2.11
N LEU A 41 30.59 -26.45 0.98
CA LEU A 41 29.19 -26.25 0.61
C LEU A 41 28.54 -27.55 0.13
N PHE A 42 27.43 -27.96 0.76
CA PHE A 42 26.58 -29.04 0.24
C PHE A 42 25.36 -28.45 -0.50
N PRO A 43 25.18 -28.71 -1.81
CA PRO A 43 24.05 -28.17 -2.55
C PRO A 43 22.72 -28.76 -2.05
N HIS A 44 21.79 -27.88 -1.65
CA HIS A 44 20.45 -28.25 -1.23
C HIS A 44 19.55 -28.66 -2.39
N ALA A 45 18.48 -29.40 -2.08
CA ALA A 45 17.39 -29.64 -3.02
C ALA A 45 16.81 -28.30 -3.54
N ILE A 46 16.56 -28.22 -4.84
CA ILE A 46 16.00 -27.03 -5.47
C ILE A 46 14.58 -26.84 -4.93
N LEU A 47 14.34 -25.67 -4.33
CA LEU A 47 13.02 -25.28 -3.85
C LEU A 47 12.19 -24.78 -5.04
N GLU A 48 11.06 -25.42 -5.29
CA GLU A 48 10.26 -25.17 -6.50
C GLU A 48 9.20 -24.08 -6.30
N TRP A 49 8.71 -23.91 -5.06
CA TRP A 49 7.61 -22.99 -4.77
C TRP A 49 7.79 -22.24 -3.45
N LYS A 50 7.20 -21.03 -3.39
CA LYS A 50 7.21 -20.18 -2.19
C LYS A 50 6.43 -20.84 -1.05
N TRP A 51 6.91 -20.72 0.17
CA TRP A 51 6.29 -21.26 1.39
C TRP A 51 6.12 -22.79 1.41
N ASP A 52 6.70 -23.51 0.45
CA ASP A 52 6.61 -24.96 0.36
C ASP A 52 7.51 -25.63 1.42
N THR A 53 8.68 -25.04 1.66
CA THR A 53 9.58 -25.41 2.77
C THR A 53 9.84 -24.20 3.63
N ILE A 54 9.47 -24.29 4.91
CA ILE A 54 9.70 -23.23 5.89
C ILE A 54 10.65 -23.71 6.99
N SER A 55 11.35 -22.78 7.62
CA SER A 55 11.93 -22.99 8.93
C SER A 55 11.11 -22.30 10.02
N MET A 56 11.06 -22.88 11.21
CA MET A 56 10.36 -22.37 12.38
C MET A 56 11.26 -22.41 13.60
N ASP A 57 11.21 -21.36 14.41
CA ASP A 57 12.03 -21.20 15.60
C ASP A 57 11.35 -20.27 16.62
N PHE A 58 11.84 -20.23 17.86
CA PHE A 58 11.39 -19.32 18.89
C PHE A 58 12.51 -18.41 19.38
N ILE A 59 12.22 -17.11 19.45
CA ILE A 59 13.03 -16.16 20.23
C ILE A 59 12.33 -15.99 21.57
N VAL A 60 12.96 -16.45 22.63
CA VAL A 60 12.44 -16.44 24.01
C VAL A 60 13.28 -15.52 24.92
N GLY A 61 12.83 -15.31 26.16
CA GLY A 61 13.54 -14.45 27.12
C GLY A 61 13.41 -12.96 26.80
N LEU A 62 12.40 -12.59 26.00
CA LEU A 62 12.11 -11.20 25.71
C LEU A 62 11.34 -10.58 26.89
N PRO A 63 11.50 -9.27 27.13
CA PRO A 63 10.64 -8.56 28.07
C PRO A 63 9.16 -8.73 27.71
N THR A 64 8.29 -8.70 28.70
CA THR A 64 6.85 -8.82 28.46
C THR A 64 6.29 -7.56 27.80
N SER A 65 5.59 -7.72 26.68
CA SER A 65 4.87 -6.64 25.97
C SER A 65 3.64 -6.17 26.73
N ARG A 66 3.07 -5.02 26.33
CA ARG A 66 1.76 -4.54 26.83
C ARG A 66 0.63 -5.53 26.60
N TYR A 67 0.77 -6.42 25.61
CA TYR A 67 -0.19 -7.49 25.32
C TYR A 67 0.19 -8.82 25.96
N HIS A 68 1.12 -8.81 26.93
CA HIS A 68 1.55 -9.97 27.71
C HIS A 68 2.21 -11.10 26.91
N HIS A 69 2.83 -10.77 25.77
CA HIS A 69 3.73 -11.67 25.02
C HIS A 69 5.18 -11.46 25.43
N ASP A 70 5.94 -12.54 25.56
CA ASP A 70 7.34 -12.59 26.04
C ASP A 70 8.23 -13.48 25.15
N ALA A 71 7.71 -13.93 24.00
CA ALA A 71 8.43 -14.68 22.99
C ALA A 71 7.91 -14.36 21.57
N ILE A 72 8.70 -14.72 20.55
CA ILE A 72 8.33 -14.61 19.14
C ILE A 72 8.49 -15.97 18.48
N MET A 73 7.46 -16.42 17.77
CA MET A 73 7.57 -17.50 16.80
C MET A 73 8.07 -16.91 15.48
N VAL A 74 9.22 -17.37 15.03
CA VAL A 74 9.85 -16.97 13.77
C VAL A 74 9.59 -18.04 12.73
N MET A 75 9.09 -17.67 11.56
CA MET A 75 8.86 -18.56 10.43
C MET A 75 9.51 -17.99 9.18
N VAL A 76 10.39 -18.72 8.52
CA VAL A 76 11.13 -18.23 7.35
C VAL A 76 10.89 -19.12 6.14
N ASP A 77 10.43 -18.53 5.04
CA ASP A 77 10.35 -19.22 3.75
C ASP A 77 11.76 -19.46 3.19
N LYS A 78 12.12 -20.72 3.00
CA LYS A 78 13.47 -21.08 2.53
C LYS A 78 13.69 -20.69 1.07
N LEU A 79 12.66 -20.47 0.25
CA LEU A 79 12.85 -20.01 -1.13
C LEU A 79 13.06 -18.49 -1.19
N MET A 80 12.06 -17.73 -0.76
CA MET A 80 12.02 -16.27 -0.90
C MET A 80 12.82 -15.53 0.16
N LYS A 81 13.27 -16.21 1.23
CA LYS A 81 13.91 -15.62 2.41
C LYS A 81 13.04 -14.58 3.12
N VAL A 82 11.73 -14.73 3.00
CA VAL A 82 10.75 -13.89 3.69
C VAL A 82 10.54 -14.47 5.08
N ALA A 83 10.62 -13.62 6.10
CA ALA A 83 10.36 -14.00 7.49
C ALA A 83 8.99 -13.50 7.94
N HIS A 84 8.34 -14.28 8.80
CA HIS A 84 7.12 -13.94 9.49
C HIS A 84 7.38 -14.07 10.98
N PHE A 85 7.05 -13.02 11.73
CA PHE A 85 7.21 -12.97 13.17
C PHE A 85 5.83 -12.93 13.81
N SER A 86 5.55 -13.84 14.73
CA SER A 86 4.30 -13.88 15.48
C SER A 86 4.58 -13.77 16.97
N PRO A 87 4.05 -12.77 17.67
CA PRO A 87 4.20 -12.67 19.11
C PRO A 87 3.49 -13.84 19.79
N VAL A 88 4.17 -14.54 20.68
CA VAL A 88 3.66 -15.68 21.44
C VAL A 88 4.02 -15.54 22.92
N LYS A 89 3.48 -16.42 23.76
CA LYS A 89 3.89 -16.50 25.16
C LYS A 89 4.73 -17.76 25.38
N THR A 90 5.77 -17.68 26.19
CA THR A 90 6.56 -18.84 26.63
C THR A 90 5.69 -19.92 27.28
N ILE A 91 4.58 -19.51 27.90
CA ILE A 91 3.59 -20.39 28.52
C ILE A 91 2.59 -21.03 27.53
N TYR A 92 2.68 -20.73 26.23
CA TYR A 92 1.76 -21.31 25.25
C TYR A 92 1.95 -22.83 25.14
N THR A 93 0.83 -23.54 25.11
CA THR A 93 0.81 -24.97 24.79
C THR A 93 0.99 -25.20 23.30
N ALA A 94 1.35 -26.42 22.89
CA ALA A 94 1.44 -26.78 21.48
C ALA A 94 0.13 -26.51 20.71
N SER A 95 -1.03 -26.61 21.37
CA SER A 95 -2.34 -26.27 20.78
C SER A 95 -2.55 -24.76 20.56
N ALA A 96 -1.96 -23.92 21.42
CA ALA A 96 -2.00 -22.47 21.27
C ALA A 96 -1.06 -22.03 20.14
N VAL A 97 0.14 -22.59 20.09
CA VAL A 97 1.09 -22.38 18.99
C VAL A 97 0.52 -22.84 17.66
N ALA A 98 -0.16 -24.00 17.61
CA ALA A 98 -0.83 -24.48 16.41
C ALA A 98 -1.89 -23.52 15.89
N ARG A 99 -2.66 -22.87 16.78
CA ARG A 99 -3.63 -21.84 16.37
C ARG A 99 -2.93 -20.66 15.70
N VAL A 100 -1.87 -20.14 16.33
CA VAL A 100 -1.05 -19.07 15.74
C VAL A 100 -0.50 -19.48 14.37
N TYR A 101 0.04 -20.70 14.25
CA TYR A 101 0.54 -21.23 12.99
C TYR A 101 -0.54 -21.33 11.90
N LEU A 102 -1.74 -21.82 12.24
CA LEU A 102 -2.85 -21.92 11.29
C LEU A 102 -3.33 -20.53 10.84
N ASP A 103 -3.48 -19.61 11.80
CA ASP A 103 -4.00 -18.27 11.56
C ASP A 103 -3.02 -17.36 10.81
N GLU A 104 -1.72 -17.55 11.03
CA GLU A 104 -0.68 -16.66 10.48
C GLU A 104 0.01 -17.26 9.25
N ILE A 105 0.20 -18.58 9.18
CA ILE A 105 0.88 -19.22 8.03
C ILE A 105 -0.09 -19.91 7.11
N VAL A 106 -0.84 -20.89 7.61
CA VAL A 106 -1.66 -21.74 6.73
C VAL A 106 -2.75 -20.93 6.04
N ARG A 107 -3.40 -20.02 6.77
CA ARG A 107 -4.40 -19.11 6.21
C ARG A 107 -3.85 -18.20 5.11
N LEU A 108 -2.59 -17.77 5.20
CA LEU A 108 -2.00 -16.80 4.27
C LEU A 108 -1.31 -17.47 3.07
N ASN A 109 -0.66 -18.62 3.29
CA ASN A 109 0.26 -19.21 2.34
C ASN A 109 -0.11 -20.65 1.93
N GLY A 110 -1.12 -21.24 2.57
CA GLY A 110 -1.43 -22.66 2.45
C GLY A 110 -0.57 -23.54 3.37
N ILE A 111 -0.78 -24.85 3.29
CA ILE A 111 -0.05 -25.84 4.10
C ILE A 111 1.35 -26.07 3.48
N PRO A 112 2.45 -25.81 4.20
CA PRO A 112 3.80 -26.14 3.76
C PRO A 112 3.97 -27.67 3.62
N ARG A 113 4.68 -28.12 2.59
CA ARG A 113 5.04 -29.54 2.47
C ARG A 113 6.09 -29.96 3.48
N LYS A 114 6.97 -29.04 3.89
CA LYS A 114 8.09 -29.33 4.79
C LYS A 114 8.32 -28.21 5.81
N ILE A 115 8.49 -28.60 7.07
CA ILE A 115 8.90 -27.72 8.16
C ILE A 115 10.26 -28.16 8.68
N ILE A 116 11.14 -27.20 8.86
CA ILE A 116 12.44 -27.36 9.50
C ILE A 116 12.37 -26.63 10.84
N CYS A 117 12.57 -27.31 11.96
CA CYS A 117 12.54 -26.66 13.28
C CYS A 117 13.58 -27.29 14.20
N ASP A 118 13.89 -26.64 15.31
CA ASP A 118 14.72 -27.21 16.35
C ASP A 118 13.97 -28.28 17.15
N HIS A 119 14.66 -28.90 18.10
CA HIS A 119 14.09 -29.93 18.97
C HIS A 119 13.27 -29.34 20.14
N ASP A 120 12.66 -28.16 19.97
CA ASP A 120 11.84 -27.54 21.00
C ASP A 120 10.70 -28.49 21.45
N PRO A 121 10.41 -28.59 22.76
CA PRO A 121 9.36 -29.47 23.30
C PRO A 121 7.97 -29.26 22.67
N LEU A 122 7.65 -28.05 22.21
CA LEU A 122 6.37 -27.76 21.55
C LEU A 122 6.31 -28.42 20.17
N TYR A 123 7.39 -28.38 19.39
CA TYR A 123 7.48 -28.98 18.06
C TYR A 123 7.68 -30.50 18.08
N THR A 124 8.31 -31.03 19.13
CA THR A 124 8.46 -32.48 19.34
C THR A 124 7.24 -33.12 20.00
N SER A 125 6.28 -32.31 20.48
CA SER A 125 5.07 -32.82 21.14
C SER A 125 4.25 -33.76 20.25
N HIS A 126 3.59 -34.74 20.88
CA HIS A 126 2.73 -35.68 20.17
C HIS A 126 1.58 -34.98 19.42
N PHE A 127 1.03 -33.92 20.01
CA PHE A 127 -0.01 -33.11 19.37
C PHE A 127 0.51 -32.45 18.07
N TRP A 128 1.65 -31.76 18.13
CA TRP A 128 2.19 -31.04 16.97
C TRP A 128 2.56 -31.99 15.83
N THR A 129 3.27 -33.07 16.16
CA THR A 129 3.69 -34.07 15.16
C THR A 129 2.49 -34.75 14.50
N THR A 130 1.46 -35.10 15.27
CA THR A 130 0.22 -35.69 14.73
C THR A 130 -0.55 -34.69 13.86
N MET A 131 -0.67 -33.44 14.29
CA MET A 131 -1.33 -32.38 13.52
C MET A 131 -0.64 -32.16 12.17
N GLN A 132 0.69 -32.03 12.16
CA GLN A 132 1.44 -31.81 10.93
C GLN A 132 1.35 -33.02 9.99
N HIS A 133 1.42 -34.24 10.53
CA HIS A 133 1.20 -35.45 9.74
C HIS A 133 -0.21 -35.48 9.10
N ALA A 134 -1.25 -35.10 9.85
CA ALA A 134 -2.61 -35.01 9.33
C ALA A 134 -2.79 -33.93 8.24
N LEU A 135 -2.03 -32.84 8.33
CA LEU A 135 -1.98 -31.79 7.30
C LEU A 135 -1.15 -32.21 6.06
N GLY A 136 -0.42 -33.31 6.12
CA GLY A 136 0.48 -33.78 5.05
C GLY A 136 1.85 -33.10 5.06
N THR A 137 2.22 -32.43 6.16
CA THR A 137 3.49 -31.73 6.33
C THR A 137 4.56 -32.66 6.89
N LYS A 138 5.74 -32.70 6.26
CA LYS A 138 6.91 -33.43 6.79
C LYS A 138 7.74 -32.54 7.73
N ILE A 139 7.92 -32.96 8.98
CA ILE A 139 8.78 -32.26 9.95
C ILE A 139 10.20 -32.81 9.86
N ASN A 140 11.18 -31.91 9.79
CA ASN A 140 12.60 -32.20 9.80
C ASN A 140 13.25 -31.41 10.95
N PHE A 141 13.71 -32.11 11.99
CA PHE A 141 14.42 -31.45 13.08
C PHE A 141 15.86 -31.08 12.67
N SER A 142 16.31 -29.87 13.02
CA SER A 142 17.69 -29.43 12.79
C SER A 142 18.67 -30.23 13.66
N THR A 143 19.83 -30.58 13.12
CA THR A 143 20.91 -31.26 13.84
C THR A 143 22.14 -30.36 13.91
N THR A 144 22.90 -30.44 15.00
CA THR A 144 24.13 -29.66 15.24
C THR A 144 25.23 -29.85 14.18
N TYR A 145 25.11 -30.86 13.31
CA TYR A 145 26.06 -31.17 12.24
C TYR A 145 25.69 -30.61 10.85
N HIS A 146 24.55 -29.91 10.71
CA HIS A 146 24.12 -29.30 9.43
C HIS A 146 23.75 -27.81 9.57
N PRO A 147 24.73 -26.92 9.82
CA PRO A 147 24.50 -25.48 10.02
C PRO A 147 23.83 -24.78 8.82
N GLU A 148 23.89 -25.34 7.61
CA GLU A 148 23.22 -24.77 6.42
C GLU A 148 21.68 -24.89 6.47
N ILE A 149 21.15 -25.85 7.24
CA ILE A 149 19.70 -26.08 7.40
C ILE A 149 19.08 -24.95 8.24
N ASP A 150 19.80 -24.47 9.26
CA ASP A 150 19.27 -23.53 10.27
C ASP A 150 19.90 -22.13 10.24
N GLY A 151 21.09 -21.97 9.65
CA GLY A 151 21.82 -20.69 9.64
C GLY A 151 21.10 -19.53 8.94
N GLN A 152 20.05 -19.80 8.16
CA GLN A 152 19.17 -18.76 7.62
C GLN A 152 18.18 -18.23 8.67
N THR A 153 17.59 -19.12 9.47
CA THR A 153 16.71 -18.74 10.58
C THR A 153 17.52 -18.04 11.64
N GLU A 154 18.68 -18.59 12.01
CA GLU A 154 19.59 -18.00 12.99
C GLU A 154 20.00 -16.56 12.61
N ARG A 155 20.37 -16.35 11.34
CA ARG A 155 20.70 -15.02 10.84
C ARG A 155 19.51 -14.07 10.86
N VAL A 156 18.30 -14.56 10.57
CA VAL A 156 17.06 -13.75 10.66
C VAL A 156 16.78 -13.38 12.11
N ASN A 157 16.95 -14.31 13.05
CA ASN A 157 16.76 -14.07 14.48
C ASN A 157 17.75 -13.04 15.01
N GLN A 158 19.04 -13.18 14.68
CA GLN A 158 20.08 -12.20 15.03
C GLN A 158 19.74 -10.80 14.52
N ILE A 159 19.32 -10.67 13.25
CA ILE A 159 18.93 -9.37 12.70
C ILE A 159 17.69 -8.83 13.43
N LEU A 160 16.72 -9.68 13.78
CA LEU A 160 15.54 -9.26 14.55
C LEU A 160 15.94 -8.80 15.96
N GLU A 161 16.74 -9.57 16.70
CA GLU A 161 17.26 -9.19 18.02
C GLU A 161 18.06 -7.89 18.00
N ASP A 162 18.89 -7.69 16.98
CA ASP A 162 19.61 -6.44 16.78
C ASP A 162 18.66 -5.27 16.52
N MET A 163 17.62 -5.46 15.69
CA MET A 163 16.61 -4.43 15.48
C MET A 163 15.87 -4.08 16.76
N LEU A 164 15.54 -5.10 17.53
CA LEU A 164 14.85 -4.96 18.80
C LEU A 164 15.67 -4.17 19.81
N ARG A 165 16.96 -4.51 19.93
CA ARG A 165 17.90 -3.83 20.82
C ARG A 165 18.18 -2.39 20.39
N ILE A 166 18.31 -2.14 19.08
CA ILE A 166 18.69 -0.83 18.55
C ILE A 166 17.51 0.15 18.50
N TYR A 167 16.32 -0.30 18.13
CA TYR A 167 15.24 0.61 17.74
C TYR A 167 14.08 0.73 18.74
N GLY A 168 13.72 -0.32 19.49
CA GLY A 168 12.57 -0.29 20.41
C GLY A 168 11.25 0.23 19.78
N ASP A 169 10.27 0.67 20.60
CA ASP A 169 8.99 1.30 20.19
C ASP A 169 9.11 2.79 19.84
N THR A 170 10.23 3.19 19.24
CA THR A 170 10.47 4.62 18.92
C THR A 170 9.70 5.03 17.65
N GLY A 171 9.32 4.05 16.84
CA GLY A 171 8.61 4.24 15.58
C GLY A 171 9.44 4.95 14.50
N VAL A 172 10.77 5.00 14.68
CA VAL A 172 11.74 5.57 13.74
C VAL A 172 12.91 4.60 13.59
N TYR A 173 13.11 4.07 12.39
CA TYR A 173 14.12 3.03 12.11
C TYR A 173 15.04 3.49 10.98
N ARG A 174 16.30 3.05 10.96
CA ARG A 174 17.17 3.21 9.79
C ARG A 174 17.38 1.89 9.05
N THR A 175 17.53 1.98 7.75
CA THR A 175 17.76 0.86 6.83
C THR A 175 18.45 1.35 5.55
N HIS A 176 18.65 0.46 4.59
CA HIS A 176 19.13 0.77 3.26
C HIS A 176 18.21 0.16 2.20
N LEU A 177 17.30 0.96 1.64
CA LEU A 177 16.29 0.54 0.67
C LEU A 177 16.42 1.35 -0.62
N PHE A 178 16.11 0.70 -1.76
CA PHE A 178 16.17 1.31 -3.09
C PHE A 178 17.51 1.99 -3.41
N GLY A 179 18.62 1.39 -2.97
CA GLY A 179 19.96 1.92 -3.20
C GLY A 179 20.30 3.17 -2.38
N SER A 180 19.57 3.47 -1.31
CA SER A 180 19.83 4.64 -0.47
C SER A 180 19.68 4.34 1.03
N PRO A 181 20.50 4.98 1.89
CA PRO A 181 20.23 4.99 3.32
C PRO A 181 18.87 5.65 3.57
N THR A 182 18.05 5.00 4.36
CA THR A 182 16.61 5.26 4.46
C THR A 182 16.17 5.21 5.91
N ILE A 183 15.33 6.17 6.31
CA ILE A 183 14.62 6.16 7.58
C ILE A 183 13.20 5.65 7.34
N ILE A 184 12.70 4.75 8.15
CA ILE A 184 11.29 4.33 8.16
C ILE A 184 10.62 4.97 9.37
N THR A 185 9.52 5.69 9.14
CA THR A 185 8.67 6.21 10.22
C THR A 185 7.37 5.42 10.28
N CYS A 186 6.97 5.02 11.49
CA CYS A 186 5.75 4.26 11.73
C CYS A 186 4.97 4.74 12.96
N SER A 187 5.42 5.76 13.70
CA SER A 187 4.62 6.35 14.77
C SER A 187 3.70 7.47 14.22
N PRO A 188 2.50 7.69 14.80
CA PRO A 188 1.62 8.79 14.39
C PRO A 188 2.31 10.16 14.43
N GLU A 189 3.16 10.40 15.43
CA GLU A 189 3.91 11.64 15.60
C GLU A 189 4.93 11.84 14.48
N ALA A 190 5.80 10.86 14.23
CA ALA A 190 6.80 10.95 13.17
C ALA A 190 6.14 11.05 11.79
N ASN A 191 5.08 10.28 11.55
CA ASN A 191 4.33 10.35 10.30
C ASN A 191 3.69 11.74 10.10
N ARG A 192 3.15 12.36 11.17
CA ARG A 192 2.59 13.71 11.12
C ARG A 192 3.68 14.76 10.86
N PHE A 193 4.83 14.65 11.50
CA PHE A 193 5.96 15.55 11.25
C PHE A 193 6.43 15.45 9.80
N VAL A 194 6.69 14.24 9.32
CA VAL A 194 7.24 14.00 7.97
C VAL A 194 6.29 14.48 6.87
N THR A 195 4.98 14.29 7.05
CA THR A 195 3.97 14.67 6.04
C THR A 195 3.48 16.12 6.16
N GLY A 196 3.51 16.67 7.38
CA GLY A 196 3.12 18.05 7.70
C GLY A 196 4.35 18.93 7.85
N GLY A 197 4.70 19.30 9.09
CA GLY A 197 5.69 20.34 9.41
C GLY A 197 7.00 20.25 8.62
N GLY A 198 7.61 19.06 8.52
CA GLY A 198 8.85 18.90 7.77
C GLY A 198 8.68 18.98 6.24
N THR A 199 7.50 18.64 5.71
CA THR A 199 7.20 18.91 4.29
C THR A 199 6.85 20.39 4.08
N GLU A 200 6.19 21.05 5.03
CA GLU A 200 5.76 22.45 4.96
C GLU A 200 6.94 23.42 4.97
N ASP A 201 7.94 23.17 5.81
CA ASP A 201 9.14 23.99 5.94
C ASP A 201 10.25 23.63 4.91
N GLY A 202 9.97 22.69 4.02
CA GLY A 202 10.88 22.22 2.97
C GLY A 202 12.09 21.41 3.47
N SER A 203 12.12 20.97 4.73
CA SER A 203 13.15 20.06 5.24
C SER A 203 13.02 18.65 4.65
N LEU A 204 11.82 18.27 4.22
CA LEU A 204 11.49 17.00 3.58
C LEU A 204 10.79 17.26 2.25
N ILE A 205 11.42 16.78 1.17
CA ILE A 205 10.94 16.93 -0.21
C ILE A 205 10.52 15.58 -0.80
N ALA A 206 9.90 15.58 -1.97
CA ALA A 206 9.48 14.39 -2.71
C ALA A 206 10.63 13.40 -2.90
N GLY A 207 10.38 12.15 -2.52
CA GLY A 207 11.44 11.16 -2.34
C GLY A 207 11.38 9.95 -3.25
N TRP A 208 10.49 9.91 -4.25
CA TRP A 208 10.21 8.69 -5.03
C TRP A 208 11.49 8.01 -5.57
N PRO A 209 11.58 6.67 -5.54
CA PRO A 209 12.77 5.95 -6.00
C PRO A 209 13.06 6.09 -7.50
N SER A 210 12.03 6.27 -8.33
CA SER A 210 12.13 6.30 -9.79
C SER A 210 11.35 7.47 -10.38
N PRO A 211 11.76 8.73 -10.10
CA PRO A 211 11.03 9.92 -10.51
C PRO A 211 10.86 10.04 -12.04
N GLN A 212 11.77 9.46 -12.83
CA GLN A 212 11.70 9.44 -14.30
C GLN A 212 10.52 8.63 -14.86
N LEU A 213 9.98 7.67 -14.11
CA LEU A 213 8.80 6.92 -14.53
C LEU A 213 7.50 7.68 -14.26
N ILE A 214 7.48 8.46 -13.16
CA ILE A 214 6.32 9.26 -12.75
C ILE A 214 6.28 10.59 -13.51
N GLY A 215 7.44 11.22 -13.70
CA GLY A 215 7.63 12.55 -14.28
C GLY A 215 8.28 13.46 -13.25
N THR A 216 9.46 13.99 -13.55
CA THR A 216 10.23 14.81 -12.60
C THR A 216 9.54 16.13 -12.29
N ASP A 217 8.69 16.61 -13.19
CA ASP A 217 7.99 17.89 -13.06
C ASP A 217 6.49 17.68 -12.79
N SER A 218 6.10 16.43 -12.49
CA SER A 218 4.73 16.08 -12.12
C SER A 218 4.41 16.56 -10.71
N ILE A 219 3.12 16.66 -10.38
CA ILE A 219 2.62 16.98 -9.04
C ILE A 219 3.22 16.09 -7.93
N SER A 220 3.64 14.87 -8.27
CA SER A 220 4.26 13.93 -7.32
C SER A 220 5.71 14.28 -6.97
N MET A 221 6.39 15.07 -7.82
CA MET A 221 7.83 15.37 -7.71
C MET A 221 8.14 16.87 -7.63
N ALA A 222 7.33 17.72 -8.27
CA ALA A 222 7.45 19.18 -8.22
C ALA A 222 7.44 19.67 -6.77
N GLU A 223 8.16 20.75 -6.48
CA GLU A 223 8.27 21.39 -5.16
C GLU A 223 7.81 22.84 -5.19
N GLY A 224 7.63 23.44 -4.01
CA GLY A 224 7.44 24.88 -3.85
C GLY A 224 6.31 25.46 -4.71
N MET A 225 6.59 26.54 -5.44
CA MET A 225 5.60 27.25 -6.25
C MET A 225 5.08 26.43 -7.43
N GLN A 226 5.93 25.61 -8.05
CA GLN A 226 5.52 24.73 -9.15
C GLN A 226 4.46 23.72 -8.67
N HIS A 227 4.73 23.06 -7.53
CA HIS A 227 3.76 22.16 -6.90
C HIS A 227 2.45 22.87 -6.56
N LYS A 228 2.53 24.03 -5.89
CA LYS A 228 1.33 24.82 -5.52
C LYS A 228 0.49 25.19 -6.74
N ARG A 229 1.14 25.59 -7.84
CA ARG A 229 0.49 25.95 -9.12
C ARG A 229 -0.29 24.76 -9.69
N ILE A 230 0.37 23.62 -9.89
CA ILE A 230 -0.27 22.42 -10.45
C ILE A 230 -1.39 21.92 -9.53
N ARG A 231 -1.14 21.90 -8.22
CA ARG A 231 -2.12 21.48 -7.21
C ARG A 231 -3.40 22.30 -7.28
N ARG A 232 -3.29 23.63 -7.41
CA ARG A 232 -4.44 24.53 -7.49
C ARG A 232 -5.37 24.14 -8.65
N TYR A 233 -4.82 23.94 -9.85
CA TYR A 233 -5.61 23.53 -11.02
C TYR A 233 -6.26 22.17 -10.84
N LEU A 234 -5.55 21.21 -10.24
CA LEU A 234 -6.11 19.90 -9.91
C LEU A 234 -7.27 19.99 -8.92
N MET A 235 -7.11 20.80 -7.88
CA MET A 235 -8.15 21.01 -6.88
C MET A 235 -9.38 21.66 -7.50
N GLU A 236 -9.22 22.66 -8.36
CA GLU A 236 -10.32 23.30 -9.08
C GLU A 236 -11.03 22.32 -10.03
N ALA A 237 -10.27 21.54 -10.78
CA ALA A 237 -10.83 20.63 -11.77
C ALA A 237 -11.53 19.40 -11.17
N ILE A 238 -11.08 18.92 -10.01
CA ILE A 238 -11.57 17.66 -9.42
C ILE A 238 -12.38 17.87 -8.14
N ASN A 239 -12.12 18.95 -7.37
CA ASN A 239 -12.72 19.16 -6.05
C ASN A 239 -13.59 20.42 -5.94
N SER A 240 -13.76 21.21 -6.99
CA SER A 240 -14.76 22.29 -6.96
C SER A 240 -16.18 21.69 -6.88
N PRO A 241 -17.13 22.35 -6.18
CA PRO A 241 -18.50 21.87 -6.10
C PRO A 241 -19.12 21.54 -7.46
N GLU A 242 -18.86 22.36 -8.47
CA GLU A 242 -19.35 22.17 -9.83
C GLU A 242 -18.70 20.95 -10.49
N SER A 243 -17.40 20.73 -10.28
CA SER A 243 -16.73 19.53 -10.78
C SER A 243 -17.24 18.25 -10.12
N LEU A 244 -17.46 18.26 -8.81
CA LEU A 244 -17.99 17.12 -8.09
C LEU A 244 -19.38 16.72 -8.63
N LYS A 245 -20.26 17.70 -8.88
CA LYS A 245 -21.56 17.45 -9.54
C LYS A 245 -21.42 16.87 -10.95
N ARG A 246 -20.51 17.43 -11.76
CA ARG A 246 -20.23 16.90 -13.11
C ARG A 246 -19.70 15.47 -13.08
N ILE A 247 -18.87 15.11 -12.10
CA ILE A 247 -18.30 13.77 -11.97
C ILE A 247 -19.40 12.72 -11.82
N PHE A 248 -20.41 12.97 -10.98
CA PHE A 248 -21.56 12.06 -10.84
C PHE A 248 -22.30 11.85 -12.16
N VAL A 249 -22.58 12.93 -12.89
CA VAL A 249 -23.27 12.84 -14.19
C VAL A 249 -22.43 12.10 -15.23
N THR A 250 -21.11 12.30 -15.22
CA THR A 250 -20.19 11.77 -16.24
C THR A 250 -19.86 10.30 -16.02
N LEU A 251 -19.62 9.89 -14.77
CA LEU A 251 -19.05 8.56 -14.49
C LEU A 251 -20.10 7.48 -14.20
N GLN A 252 -21.29 7.81 -13.72
CA GLN A 252 -22.29 6.78 -13.41
C GLN A 252 -22.75 5.96 -14.62
N PRO A 253 -22.94 6.55 -15.83
CA PRO A 253 -23.32 5.75 -17.00
C PRO A 253 -22.31 4.65 -17.32
N SER A 254 -21.00 4.89 -17.14
CA SER A 254 -19.98 3.87 -17.39
C SER A 254 -20.01 2.76 -16.35
N PHE A 255 -20.22 3.08 -15.07
CA PHE A 255 -20.41 2.06 -14.02
C PHE A 255 -21.65 1.20 -14.27
N LYS A 256 -22.79 1.80 -14.58
CA LYS A 256 -24.04 1.06 -14.88
C LYS A 256 -23.86 0.15 -16.10
N ALA A 257 -23.23 0.64 -17.17
CA ALA A 257 -22.93 -0.16 -18.35
C ALA A 257 -21.98 -1.33 -18.04
N ALA A 258 -20.97 -1.09 -17.21
CA ALA A 258 -20.05 -2.13 -16.75
C ALA A 258 -20.78 -3.21 -15.95
N PHE A 259 -21.59 -2.83 -14.95
CA PHE A 259 -22.34 -3.81 -14.15
C PHE A 259 -23.33 -4.64 -14.98
N ASN A 260 -24.05 -4.01 -15.91
CA ASN A 260 -24.93 -4.74 -16.83
C ASN A 260 -24.15 -5.79 -17.63
N SER A 261 -22.96 -5.43 -18.13
CA SER A 261 -22.07 -6.35 -18.84
C SER A 261 -21.58 -7.48 -17.94
N TRP A 262 -21.22 -7.19 -16.69
CA TRP A 262 -20.72 -8.17 -15.72
C TRP A 262 -21.79 -9.20 -15.35
N ALA A 263 -23.02 -8.76 -15.14
CA ALA A 263 -24.13 -9.66 -14.85
C ALA A 263 -24.44 -10.60 -16.02
N LEU A 264 -24.35 -10.10 -17.27
CA LEU A 264 -24.50 -10.95 -18.45
C LEU A 264 -23.37 -11.99 -18.61
N LYS A 265 -22.15 -11.66 -18.15
CA LYS A 265 -21.02 -12.61 -18.13
C LYS A 265 -21.16 -13.70 -17.06
N GLY A 266 -21.94 -13.45 -16.00
CA GLY A 266 -22.09 -14.34 -14.85
C GLY A 266 -20.87 -14.35 -13.94
N THR A 267 -19.76 -14.94 -14.39
CA THR A 267 -18.49 -14.97 -13.63
C THR A 267 -17.46 -14.06 -14.29
N ILE A 268 -16.83 -13.20 -13.49
CA ILE A 268 -15.84 -12.24 -13.95
C ILE A 268 -14.57 -12.26 -13.10
N ILE A 269 -13.46 -11.79 -13.66
CA ILE A 269 -12.28 -11.39 -12.88
C ILE A 269 -12.49 -9.93 -12.49
N ALA A 270 -13.05 -9.70 -11.29
CA ALA A 270 -13.44 -8.37 -10.83
C ALA A 270 -12.30 -7.32 -10.96
N ALA A 271 -11.06 -7.71 -10.65
CA ALA A 271 -9.91 -6.82 -10.78
C ALA A 271 -9.69 -6.32 -12.21
N ASP A 272 -9.85 -7.17 -13.23
CA ASP A 272 -9.63 -6.79 -14.62
C ASP A 272 -10.74 -5.86 -15.10
N GLU A 273 -11.99 -6.22 -14.83
CA GLU A 273 -13.17 -5.44 -15.22
C GLU A 273 -13.20 -4.05 -14.56
N VAL A 274 -12.87 -3.99 -13.27
CA VAL A 274 -12.77 -2.73 -12.53
C VAL A 274 -11.63 -1.85 -13.07
N ASN A 275 -10.49 -2.45 -13.42
CA ASN A 275 -9.39 -1.71 -14.07
C ASN A 275 -9.81 -1.10 -15.41
N GLU A 276 -10.65 -1.77 -16.20
CA GLU A 276 -11.15 -1.23 -17.47
C GLU A 276 -12.05 0.00 -17.28
N VAL A 277 -13.07 -0.10 -16.42
CA VAL A 277 -14.02 1.01 -16.21
C VAL A 277 -13.34 2.23 -15.59
N THR A 278 -12.51 2.04 -14.57
CA THR A 278 -11.78 3.13 -13.89
C THR A 278 -10.74 3.78 -14.81
N PHE A 279 -10.04 3.00 -15.64
CA PHE A 279 -9.10 3.55 -16.62
C PHE A 279 -9.81 4.41 -17.66
N SER A 280 -10.96 3.93 -18.17
CA SER A 280 -11.80 4.70 -19.10
C SER A 280 -12.29 6.00 -18.46
N ASN A 281 -12.75 5.95 -17.20
CA ASN A 281 -13.25 7.10 -16.46
C ASN A 281 -12.19 8.20 -16.31
N ILE A 282 -10.99 7.86 -15.84
CA ILE A 282 -9.93 8.86 -15.66
C ILE A 282 -9.44 9.43 -17.00
N CYS A 283 -9.33 8.60 -18.05
CA CYS A 283 -8.96 9.08 -19.37
C CYS A 283 -10.04 9.98 -19.99
N GLY A 284 -11.31 9.68 -19.77
CA GLY A 284 -12.44 10.53 -20.16
C GLY A 284 -12.41 11.88 -19.44
N LEU A 285 -12.21 11.89 -18.12
CA LEU A 285 -12.12 13.12 -17.33
C LEU A 285 -10.92 14.00 -17.70
N LEU A 286 -9.76 13.38 -17.95
CA LEU A 286 -8.52 14.13 -18.18
C LEU A 286 -8.31 14.56 -19.63
N PHE A 287 -8.73 13.74 -20.60
CA PHE A 287 -8.41 13.91 -22.03
C PHE A 287 -9.62 13.90 -22.96
N SER A 288 -10.83 13.65 -22.45
CA SER A 288 -11.99 13.35 -23.30
C SER A 288 -11.76 12.15 -24.24
N PHE A 289 -10.88 11.21 -23.88
CA PHE A 289 -10.62 10.02 -24.69
C PHE A 289 -11.77 9.02 -24.55
N GLN A 290 -12.34 8.63 -25.69
CA GLN A 290 -13.48 7.69 -25.75
C GLN A 290 -13.23 6.49 -26.68
N SER A 291 -12.13 6.48 -27.42
CA SER A 291 -11.80 5.38 -28.34
C SER A 291 -11.38 4.12 -27.57
N ALA A 292 -12.22 3.08 -27.59
CA ALA A 292 -11.94 1.82 -26.90
C ALA A 292 -10.59 1.18 -27.31
N PRO A 293 -10.20 1.14 -28.61
CA PRO A 293 -8.87 0.66 -29.01
C PRO A 293 -7.71 1.46 -28.41
N LEU A 294 -7.84 2.80 -28.37
CA LEU A 294 -6.82 3.67 -27.78
C LEU A 294 -6.72 3.44 -26.27
N LEU A 295 -7.85 3.40 -25.57
CA LEU A 295 -7.91 3.17 -24.12
C LEU A 295 -7.27 1.83 -23.76
N LYS A 296 -7.62 0.74 -24.47
CA LYS A 296 -7.02 -0.58 -24.23
C LYS A 296 -5.51 -0.60 -24.48
N LYS A 297 -5.05 0.07 -25.55
CA LYS A 297 -3.62 0.23 -25.84
C LYS A 297 -2.91 0.98 -24.72
N MET A 298 -3.45 2.11 -24.28
CA MET A 298 -2.87 2.91 -23.20
C MET A 298 -2.83 2.13 -21.89
N GLN A 299 -3.92 1.45 -21.51
CA GLN A 299 -4.00 0.64 -20.30
C GLN A 299 -2.89 -0.42 -20.26
N ASN A 300 -2.67 -1.14 -21.37
CA ASN A 300 -1.59 -2.13 -21.48
C ASN A 300 -0.20 -1.51 -21.29
N ILE A 301 0.03 -0.31 -21.82
CA ILE A 301 1.29 0.41 -21.64
C ILE A 301 1.46 0.85 -20.19
N TYR A 302 0.41 1.37 -19.54
CA TYR A 302 0.42 1.74 -18.12
C TYR A 302 0.67 0.55 -17.20
N ARG A 303 0.15 -0.65 -17.52
CA ARG A 303 0.47 -1.87 -16.77
C ARG A 303 1.97 -2.17 -16.78
N GLY A 304 2.62 -2.01 -17.94
CA GLY A 304 4.08 -2.14 -18.04
C GLY A 304 4.83 -1.03 -17.28
N LEU A 305 4.31 0.19 -17.25
CA LEU A 305 4.87 1.29 -16.45
C LEU A 305 4.79 1.00 -14.93
N LEU A 306 3.63 0.53 -14.45
CA LEU A 306 3.40 0.18 -13.04
C LEU A 306 4.36 -0.90 -12.55
N GLY A 307 4.68 -1.89 -13.40
CA GLY A 307 5.64 -2.94 -13.07
C GLY A 307 7.03 -2.41 -12.71
N GLY A 308 7.49 -1.34 -13.38
CA GLY A 308 8.79 -0.74 -13.10
C GLY A 308 8.82 0.21 -11.91
N LEU A 309 7.68 0.78 -11.50
CA LEU A 309 7.62 1.69 -10.34
C LEU A 309 7.96 1.00 -9.01
N ARG A 310 7.76 -0.32 -8.93
CA ARG A 310 8.11 -1.14 -7.77
C ARG A 310 9.38 -1.97 -7.98
N ALA A 311 9.99 -1.89 -9.16
CA ALA A 311 11.19 -2.63 -9.48
C ALA A 311 12.44 -1.91 -8.96
N GLN A 312 13.55 -2.66 -8.83
CA GLN A 312 14.85 -2.01 -8.68
C GLN A 312 15.19 -1.21 -9.94
N PRO A 313 15.76 0.00 -9.81
CA PRO A 313 16.00 0.91 -10.93
C PRO A 313 17.22 0.49 -11.77
N ILE A 314 17.27 -0.79 -12.17
CA ILE A 314 18.32 -1.39 -12.98
C ILE A 314 17.85 -1.35 -14.43
N ASN A 315 18.48 -0.51 -15.26
CA ASN A 315 18.10 -0.35 -16.66
C ASN A 315 18.83 -1.33 -17.58
N LEU A 316 18.49 -2.62 -17.47
CA LEU A 316 18.99 -3.67 -18.36
C LEU A 316 17.85 -4.31 -19.15
N PRO A 317 18.07 -4.71 -20.43
CA PRO A 317 17.08 -5.47 -21.19
C PRO A 317 16.58 -6.69 -20.41
N GLY A 318 15.26 -6.91 -20.43
CA GLY A 318 14.59 -7.98 -19.66
C GLY A 318 14.12 -7.56 -18.27
N THR A 319 14.63 -6.46 -17.70
CA THR A 319 14.16 -5.97 -16.40
C THR A 319 12.80 -5.25 -16.51
N ALA A 320 12.02 -5.31 -15.43
CA ALA A 320 10.77 -4.56 -15.31
C ALA A 320 10.98 -3.04 -15.42
N PHE A 321 12.09 -2.52 -14.87
CA PHE A 321 12.43 -1.11 -14.94
C PHE A 321 12.74 -0.64 -16.37
N HIS A 322 13.52 -1.41 -17.12
CA HIS A 322 13.78 -1.13 -18.54
C HIS A 322 12.50 -1.15 -19.38
N THR A 323 11.61 -2.12 -19.13
CA THR A 323 10.29 -2.19 -19.79
C THR A 323 9.45 -0.96 -19.45
N ALA A 324 9.43 -0.51 -18.19
CA ALA A 324 8.69 0.66 -17.78
C ALA A 324 9.21 1.96 -18.43
N LEU A 325 10.52 2.11 -18.63
CA LEU A 325 11.08 3.23 -19.38
C LEU A 325 10.61 3.25 -20.84
N LYS A 326 10.51 2.07 -21.49
CA LYS A 326 9.92 1.95 -22.83
C LYS A 326 8.44 2.30 -22.83
N CYS A 327 7.68 1.83 -21.84
CA CYS A 327 6.27 2.22 -21.68
C CYS A 327 6.11 3.72 -21.49
N ARG A 328 6.96 4.35 -20.66
CA ARG A 328 6.96 5.81 -20.46
C ARG A 328 7.13 6.55 -21.78
N LYS A 329 8.10 6.15 -22.61
CA LYS A 329 8.31 6.74 -23.94
C LYS A 329 7.09 6.61 -24.85
N LYS A 330 6.42 5.45 -24.85
CA LYS A 330 5.21 5.23 -25.66
C LYS A 330 4.03 6.09 -25.19
N LEU A 331 3.83 6.22 -23.88
CA LEU A 331 2.79 7.11 -23.32
C LEU A 331 3.08 8.56 -23.66
N ASN A 332 4.35 8.97 -23.56
CA ASN A 332 4.75 10.32 -23.92
C ASN A 332 4.37 10.63 -25.37
N ALA A 333 4.63 9.72 -26.31
CA ALA A 333 4.28 9.93 -27.71
C ALA A 333 2.76 10.11 -27.94
N ILE A 334 1.92 9.32 -27.26
CA ILE A 334 0.45 9.43 -27.37
C ILE A 334 -0.03 10.79 -26.86
N ILE A 335 0.44 11.19 -25.68
CA ILE A 335 0.00 12.45 -25.03
C ILE A 335 0.54 13.67 -25.79
N LEU A 336 1.78 13.62 -26.28
CA LEU A 336 2.35 14.69 -27.09
C LEU A 336 1.60 14.88 -28.41
N SER A 337 1.18 13.78 -29.07
CA SER A 337 0.33 13.86 -30.25
C SER A 337 -0.95 14.63 -29.94
N GLU A 338 -1.65 14.28 -28.86
CA GLU A 338 -2.88 14.95 -28.46
C GLU A 338 -2.67 16.45 -28.14
N ILE A 339 -1.58 16.79 -27.44
CA ILE A 339 -1.21 18.19 -27.16
C ILE A 339 -0.98 18.96 -28.47
N HIS A 340 -0.28 18.36 -29.43
CA HIS A 340 0.02 18.97 -30.71
C HIS A 340 -1.26 19.17 -31.54
N ASP A 341 -2.09 18.15 -31.63
CA ASP A 341 -3.35 18.17 -32.36
C ASP A 341 -4.28 19.28 -31.84
N ARG A 342 -4.36 19.47 -30.50
CA ARG A 342 -5.13 20.57 -29.88
C ARG A 342 -4.57 21.95 -30.18
N ARG A 343 -3.25 22.11 -30.26
CA ARG A 343 -2.61 23.40 -30.59
C ARG A 343 -2.87 23.80 -32.05
N LEU A 344 -2.92 22.82 -32.95
CA LEU A 344 -3.19 23.05 -34.37
C LEU A 344 -4.69 23.25 -34.65
N ASN A 345 -5.56 22.42 -34.07
CA ASN A 345 -7.00 22.41 -34.35
C ASN A 345 -7.80 23.24 -33.33
N LYS A 346 -7.75 24.58 -33.47
CA LYS A 346 -8.47 25.53 -32.58
C LYS A 346 -10.01 25.50 -32.72
N THR A 347 -10.56 24.74 -33.65
CA THR A 347 -12.01 24.73 -33.98
C THR A 347 -12.86 23.87 -33.04
N SER A 348 -12.26 23.00 -32.22
CA SER A 348 -12.97 22.20 -31.20
C SER A 348 -12.27 22.32 -29.85
N ILE A 349 -12.49 23.44 -29.15
CA ILE A 349 -11.95 23.64 -27.80
C ILE A 349 -12.60 22.63 -26.86
N LYS A 350 -11.83 21.63 -26.43
CA LYS A 350 -12.25 20.66 -25.41
C LYS A 350 -12.32 21.36 -24.05
N LYS A 351 -13.31 21.03 -23.23
CA LYS A 351 -13.46 21.55 -21.85
C LYS A 351 -13.06 20.49 -20.84
N ASP A 352 -11.86 19.94 -20.98
CA ASP A 352 -11.31 18.91 -20.09
C ASP A 352 -10.07 19.40 -19.34
N PHE A 353 -9.53 18.54 -18.47
CA PHE A 353 -8.37 18.90 -17.65
C PHE A 353 -7.13 19.25 -18.48
N LEU A 354 -6.84 18.49 -19.54
CA LEU A 354 -5.69 18.74 -20.40
C LEU A 354 -5.77 20.15 -21.01
N GLN A 355 -6.94 20.55 -21.54
CA GLN A 355 -7.09 21.88 -22.10
C GLN A 355 -6.88 22.96 -21.04
N ASN A 356 -7.48 22.81 -19.86
CA ASN A 356 -7.31 23.76 -18.75
C ASN A 356 -5.84 23.88 -18.31
N LEU A 357 -5.10 22.76 -18.31
CA LEU A 357 -3.67 22.74 -17.97
C LEU A 357 -2.83 23.44 -19.04
N MET A 358 -3.14 23.23 -20.32
CA MET A 358 -2.48 23.89 -21.46
C MET A 358 -2.70 25.40 -21.49
N ASP A 359 -3.90 25.85 -21.09
CA ASP A 359 -4.27 27.26 -21.06
C ASP A 359 -3.83 27.98 -19.77
N SER A 360 -3.34 27.21 -18.79
CA SER A 360 -2.94 27.75 -17.48
C SER A 360 -1.77 28.73 -17.55
N VAL A 361 -1.91 29.87 -16.87
CA VAL A 361 -0.87 30.89 -16.68
C VAL A 361 -0.67 31.19 -15.19
N ASP A 362 0.56 31.48 -14.75
CA ASP A 362 0.80 31.94 -13.39
C ASP A 362 0.61 33.45 -13.22
N SER A 363 0.93 33.98 -12.03
CA SER A 363 0.83 35.41 -11.71
C SER A 363 1.74 36.30 -12.57
N LYS A 364 2.71 35.73 -13.28
CA LYS A 364 3.59 36.43 -14.22
C LYS A 364 3.13 36.28 -15.67
N GLY A 365 2.04 35.55 -15.92
CA GLY A 365 1.54 35.25 -17.26
C GLY A 365 2.27 34.08 -17.94
N GLU A 366 3.15 33.35 -17.25
CA GLU A 366 3.92 32.27 -17.85
C GLU A 366 3.10 30.97 -17.92
N LYS A 367 3.13 30.28 -19.06
CA LYS A 367 2.47 28.98 -19.23
C LYS A 367 3.30 27.82 -18.69
N LEU A 368 2.65 26.70 -18.41
CA LEU A 368 3.38 25.45 -18.15
C LEU A 368 4.12 25.00 -19.40
N SER A 369 5.34 24.49 -19.22
CA SER A 369 6.09 23.85 -20.29
C SER A 369 5.39 22.58 -20.77
N GLU A 370 5.69 22.18 -22.00
CA GLU A 370 5.18 20.92 -22.55
C GLU A 370 5.59 19.71 -21.70
N LYS A 371 6.81 19.74 -21.15
CA LYS A 371 7.30 18.70 -20.25
C LYS A 371 6.49 18.63 -18.95
N GLU A 372 6.16 19.77 -18.34
CA GLU A 372 5.32 19.81 -17.14
C GLU A 372 3.92 19.27 -17.42
N ILE A 373 3.31 19.66 -18.54
CA ILE A 373 2.00 19.16 -18.95
C ILE A 373 2.07 17.63 -19.11
N LEU A 374 3.02 17.15 -19.91
CA LEU A 374 3.24 15.73 -20.16
C LEU A 374 3.47 14.92 -18.88
N ASP A 375 4.34 15.40 -18.01
CA ASP A 375 4.68 14.73 -16.75
C ASP A 375 3.47 14.63 -15.81
N ASN A 376 2.68 15.69 -15.72
CA ASN A 376 1.44 15.68 -14.94
C ASN A 376 0.40 14.74 -15.53
N MET A 377 0.18 14.77 -16.85
CA MET A 377 -0.83 13.93 -17.48
C MET A 377 -0.57 12.43 -17.27
N VAL A 378 0.69 11.99 -17.35
CA VAL A 378 1.03 10.58 -17.08
C VAL A 378 0.86 10.24 -15.59
N SER A 379 1.33 11.13 -14.70
CA SER A 379 1.23 10.92 -13.26
C SER A 379 -0.22 10.87 -12.77
N LEU A 380 -1.11 11.68 -13.35
CA LEU A 380 -2.51 11.76 -12.96
C LEU A 380 -3.33 10.55 -13.38
N ILE A 381 -3.13 10.01 -14.59
CA ILE A 381 -3.75 8.73 -14.97
C ILE A 381 -3.29 7.65 -14.00
N LEU A 382 -1.97 7.53 -13.77
CA LEU A 382 -1.40 6.54 -12.86
C LEU A 382 -2.04 6.60 -11.46
N GLY A 383 -2.16 7.80 -10.89
CA GLY A 383 -2.79 8.01 -9.60
C GLY A 383 -4.30 7.75 -9.62
N GLY A 384 -5.01 8.12 -10.69
CA GLY A 384 -6.46 8.11 -10.76
C GLY A 384 -7.09 6.74 -11.03
N TYR A 385 -6.49 5.88 -11.85
CA TYR A 385 -7.10 4.55 -12.10
C TYR A 385 -6.58 3.48 -11.14
N ALA A 386 -5.26 3.33 -10.97
CA ALA A 386 -4.71 2.15 -10.30
C ALA A 386 -5.09 2.10 -8.82
N SER A 387 -5.21 3.27 -8.18
CA SER A 387 -5.57 3.37 -6.76
C SER A 387 -7.06 3.13 -6.53
N THR A 388 -7.91 3.74 -7.36
CA THR A 388 -9.36 3.61 -7.31
C THR A 388 -9.80 2.19 -7.69
N ALA A 389 -9.21 1.61 -8.74
CA ALA A 389 -9.48 0.24 -9.16
C ALA A 389 -9.18 -0.78 -8.05
N ASN A 390 -8.05 -0.62 -7.36
CA ASN A 390 -7.70 -1.48 -6.23
C ASN A 390 -8.71 -1.33 -5.08
N SER A 391 -9.07 -0.09 -4.73
CA SER A 391 -10.06 0.18 -3.67
C SER A 391 -11.43 -0.44 -3.98
N ILE A 392 -11.91 -0.29 -5.21
CA ILE A 392 -13.16 -0.88 -5.69
C ILE A 392 -13.08 -2.41 -5.67
N THR A 393 -11.98 -3.00 -6.14
CA THR A 393 -11.81 -4.46 -6.15
C THR A 393 -11.89 -5.02 -4.72
N TRP A 394 -11.26 -4.36 -3.75
CA TRP A 394 -11.38 -4.72 -2.34
C TRP A 394 -12.79 -4.52 -1.81
N ALA A 395 -13.49 -3.46 -2.21
CA ALA A 395 -14.89 -3.25 -1.84
C ALA A 395 -15.75 -4.45 -2.27
N LEU A 396 -15.63 -4.89 -3.53
CA LEU A 396 -16.35 -6.06 -4.04
C LEU A 396 -16.03 -7.34 -3.25
N TYR A 397 -14.74 -7.57 -2.96
CA TYR A 397 -14.32 -8.70 -2.13
C TYR A 397 -14.94 -8.66 -0.73
N TYR A 398 -14.93 -7.50 -0.07
CA TYR A 398 -15.49 -7.35 1.26
C TYR A 398 -17.02 -7.49 1.27
N LEU A 399 -17.73 -6.95 0.27
CA LEU A 399 -19.18 -7.16 0.18
C LEU A 399 -19.54 -8.64 -0.01
N ALA A 400 -18.79 -9.36 -0.86
CA ALA A 400 -18.99 -10.79 -1.04
C ALA A 400 -18.69 -11.60 0.24
N LYS A 401 -17.68 -11.19 1.02
CA LYS A 401 -17.26 -11.87 2.25
C LYS A 401 -18.12 -11.55 3.46
N TYR A 402 -18.77 -10.38 3.51
CA TYR A 402 -19.53 -9.89 4.66
C TYR A 402 -20.98 -9.55 4.29
N PRO A 403 -21.88 -10.55 4.11
CA PRO A 403 -23.26 -10.34 3.69
C PRO A 403 -24.07 -9.40 4.60
N ARG A 404 -23.75 -9.35 5.90
CA ARG A 404 -24.37 -8.42 6.85
C ARG A 404 -24.15 -6.96 6.46
N VAL A 405 -22.95 -6.62 5.98
CA VAL A 405 -22.62 -5.26 5.53
C VAL A 405 -23.39 -4.92 4.25
N LEU A 406 -23.47 -5.88 3.31
CA LEU A 406 -24.26 -5.72 2.10
C LEU A 406 -25.75 -5.48 2.42
N HIS A 407 -26.32 -6.20 3.39
CA HIS A 407 -27.71 -5.99 3.81
C HIS A 407 -27.95 -4.56 4.31
N LYS A 408 -27.10 -4.06 5.21
CA LYS A 408 -27.21 -2.68 5.73
C LYS A 408 -26.99 -1.61 4.66
N LEU A 409 -26.10 -1.86 3.70
CA LEU A 409 -25.96 -0.98 2.54
C LEU A 409 -27.25 -0.94 1.72
N ARG A 410 -27.90 -2.08 1.50
CA ARG A 410 -29.19 -2.15 0.80
C ARG A 410 -30.29 -1.37 1.54
N GLU A 411 -30.39 -1.54 2.85
CA GLU A 411 -31.34 -0.79 3.70
C GLU A 411 -31.18 0.74 3.54
N GLU A 412 -29.95 1.24 3.47
CA GLU A 412 -29.67 2.67 3.25
C GLU A 412 -29.89 3.12 1.80
N ASN A 413 -29.48 2.30 0.82
CA ASN A 413 -29.38 2.73 -0.58
C ASN A 413 -30.68 2.57 -1.39
N ILE A 414 -31.50 1.56 -1.08
CA ILE A 414 -32.75 1.30 -1.82
C ILE A 414 -33.72 2.51 -1.77
N PRO A 415 -33.98 3.13 -0.59
CA PRO A 415 -34.89 4.28 -0.51
C PRO A 415 -34.40 5.51 -1.30
N ILE A 416 -33.08 5.71 -1.40
CA ILE A 416 -32.49 6.82 -2.15
C ILE A 416 -32.82 6.70 -3.64
N ARG A 417 -32.89 5.47 -4.17
CA ARG A 417 -33.30 5.21 -5.56
C ARG A 417 -34.78 5.56 -5.81
N GLU A 418 -35.63 5.42 -4.80
CA GLU A 418 -37.10 5.51 -4.95
C GLU A 418 -37.64 6.94 -4.87
N ASN A 419 -36.86 7.88 -4.33
CA ASN A 419 -37.29 9.28 -4.15
C ASN A 419 -37.19 10.16 -5.41
N GLU A 420 -36.64 9.68 -6.53
CA GLU A 420 -36.43 10.53 -7.72
C GLU A 420 -36.82 9.86 -9.05
N GLY A 421 -37.43 10.65 -9.95
CA GLY A 421 -37.99 10.21 -11.23
C GLY A 421 -36.98 9.75 -12.31
N VAL A 422 -37.49 9.70 -13.55
CA VAL A 422 -37.17 8.80 -14.69
C VAL A 422 -35.69 8.67 -15.15
N ALA A 423 -34.71 9.40 -14.62
CA ALA A 423 -33.29 9.29 -15.05
C ALA A 423 -32.27 8.73 -14.01
N LYS A 424 -32.67 8.45 -12.76
CA LYS A 424 -31.94 7.68 -11.70
C LYS A 424 -30.40 7.70 -11.74
N LEU A 425 -29.81 8.85 -11.41
CA LEU A 425 -28.38 8.99 -11.12
C LEU A 425 -28.20 9.58 -9.71
N LEU A 426 -27.30 9.01 -8.91
CA LEU A 426 -26.92 9.53 -7.60
C LEU A 426 -26.34 10.94 -7.74
N THR A 427 -26.71 11.86 -6.85
CA THR A 427 -26.21 13.23 -6.82
C THR A 427 -25.17 13.44 -5.72
N TYR A 428 -24.45 14.56 -5.77
CA TYR A 428 -23.53 14.95 -4.70
C TYR A 428 -24.26 15.22 -3.38
N GLU A 429 -25.48 15.72 -3.46
CA GLU A 429 -26.33 15.99 -2.30
C GLU A 429 -26.79 14.70 -1.62
N ASP A 430 -27.13 13.65 -2.37
CA ASP A 430 -27.55 12.35 -1.82
C ASP A 430 -26.47 11.72 -0.94
N VAL A 431 -25.21 11.80 -1.37
CA VAL A 431 -24.05 11.25 -0.66
C VAL A 431 -23.95 11.74 0.78
N LYS A 432 -24.44 12.95 1.08
CA LYS A 432 -24.44 13.48 2.45
C LYS A 432 -25.34 12.70 3.39
N SER A 433 -26.38 12.04 2.87
CA SER A 433 -27.30 11.20 3.63
C SER A 433 -26.85 9.74 3.73
N MET A 434 -25.85 9.32 2.97
CA MET A 434 -25.35 7.95 2.89
C MET A 434 -24.31 7.65 3.98
N ILE A 435 -24.74 7.75 5.23
CA ILE A 435 -23.88 7.68 6.42
C ILE A 435 -23.21 6.30 6.55
N TYR A 436 -23.95 5.21 6.42
CA TYR A 436 -23.41 3.85 6.50
C TYR A 436 -22.48 3.55 5.31
N THR A 437 -22.85 3.96 4.11
CA THR A 437 -21.99 3.83 2.92
C THR A 437 -20.67 4.55 3.12
N SER A 438 -20.67 5.75 3.73
CA SER A 438 -19.44 6.47 4.09
C SER A 438 -18.54 5.66 5.04
N LYS A 439 -19.12 5.00 6.04
CA LYS A 439 -18.38 4.12 6.98
C LYS A 439 -17.77 2.91 6.26
N VAL A 440 -18.53 2.29 5.35
CA VAL A 440 -18.03 1.19 4.51
C VAL A 440 -16.85 1.66 3.67
N ILE A 441 -16.96 2.82 3.01
CA ILE A 441 -15.87 3.40 2.21
C ILE A 441 -14.62 3.64 3.06
N ASP A 442 -14.78 4.22 4.25
CA ASP A 442 -13.65 4.49 5.15
C ASP A 442 -12.94 3.20 5.55
N GLU A 443 -13.70 2.13 5.83
CA GLU A 443 -13.16 0.83 6.21
C GLU A 443 -12.51 0.09 5.03
N VAL A 444 -13.12 0.14 3.84
CA VAL A 444 -12.54 -0.40 2.60
C VAL A 444 -11.18 0.24 2.38
N ILE A 445 -11.09 1.58 2.39
CA ILE A 445 -9.83 2.27 2.08
C ILE A 445 -8.78 2.02 3.19
N ARG A 446 -9.20 1.91 4.46
CA ARG A 446 -8.30 1.57 5.59
C ARG A 446 -7.58 0.24 5.33
N LEU A 447 -8.34 -0.80 5.00
CA LEU A 447 -7.85 -2.18 4.84
C LEU A 447 -7.21 -2.45 3.48
N ALA A 448 -7.81 -1.93 2.40
CA ALA A 448 -7.24 -1.99 1.05
C ALA A 448 -5.85 -1.34 1.03
N ASN A 449 -5.66 -0.30 1.85
CA ASN A 449 -4.37 0.27 2.18
C ASN A 449 -3.53 0.57 0.93
N VAL A 450 -4.18 1.15 -0.08
CA VAL A 450 -3.67 1.26 -1.46
C VAL A 450 -2.32 1.97 -1.52
N SER A 451 -2.13 2.99 -0.69
CA SER A 451 -0.84 3.65 -0.46
C SER A 451 -0.28 3.22 0.90
N SER A 452 0.33 2.02 0.96
CA SER A 452 0.87 1.49 2.21
C SER A 452 2.10 2.24 2.72
N PHE A 453 2.79 2.96 1.84
CA PHE A 453 3.96 3.75 2.16
C PHE A 453 4.05 5.00 1.28
N MET A 454 4.72 6.03 1.79
CA MET A 454 5.04 7.26 1.05
C MET A 454 6.53 7.56 1.16
N PHE A 455 7.07 8.27 0.16
CA PHE A 455 8.50 8.58 0.09
C PHE A 455 8.76 10.08 0.29
N ARG A 456 9.78 10.39 1.08
CA ARG A 456 10.41 11.70 1.20
C ARG A 456 11.93 11.58 1.08
N LYS A 457 12.59 12.72 0.89
CA LYS A 457 14.04 12.88 0.95
C LYS A 457 14.35 14.04 1.87
N VAL A 458 15.35 13.86 2.73
CA VAL A 458 15.84 14.88 3.65
C VAL A 458 16.63 15.93 2.86
N ALA A 459 16.17 17.18 2.88
CA ALA A 459 16.78 18.30 2.16
C ALA A 459 17.90 18.98 2.96
N ARG A 460 17.80 18.95 4.29
CA ARG A 460 18.77 19.45 5.29
C ARG A 460 18.68 18.58 6.54
N ASP A 461 19.74 18.52 7.34
CA ASP A 461 19.72 17.74 8.59
C ASP A 461 18.55 18.19 9.47
N ILE A 462 17.86 17.22 10.09
CA ILE A 462 16.71 17.46 10.98
C ILE A 462 16.98 16.75 12.29
N ASP A 463 16.77 17.44 13.40
CA ASP A 463 16.59 16.79 14.71
C ASP A 463 15.10 16.53 14.92
N PHE A 464 14.73 15.27 15.02
CA PHE A 464 13.38 14.84 15.37
C PHE A 464 13.46 14.02 16.66
N ASN A 465 13.09 14.62 17.79
CA ASN A 465 13.08 13.97 19.12
C ASN A 465 14.41 13.27 19.47
N GLY A 466 15.55 13.89 19.15
CA GLY A 466 16.89 13.35 19.39
C GLY A 466 17.38 12.40 18.30
N TYR A 467 16.58 12.13 17.26
CA TYR A 467 16.99 11.42 16.07
C TYR A 467 17.44 12.39 14.98
N ILE A 468 18.67 12.21 14.51
CA ILE A 468 19.18 12.98 13.37
C ILE A 468 18.71 12.31 12.08
N PHE A 469 17.98 13.05 11.25
CA PHE A 469 17.67 12.65 9.88
C PHE A 469 18.69 13.34 8.99
N PRO A 470 19.69 12.62 8.43
CA PRO A 470 20.78 13.28 7.72
C PRO A 470 20.36 13.70 6.32
N LYS A 471 20.88 14.84 5.87
CA LYS A 471 20.69 15.38 4.52
C LYS A 471 20.98 14.31 3.47
N GLY A 472 20.10 14.24 2.48
CA GLY A 472 20.19 13.30 1.37
C GLY A 472 19.58 11.93 1.62
N TRP A 473 19.33 11.55 2.88
CA TRP A 473 18.69 10.28 3.21
C TRP A 473 17.25 10.24 2.71
N LYS A 474 16.77 9.03 2.42
CA LYS A 474 15.36 8.79 2.11
C LYS A 474 14.57 8.62 3.39
N VAL A 475 13.29 8.94 3.35
CA VAL A 475 12.34 8.65 4.42
C VAL A 475 11.15 7.91 3.82
N ILE A 476 10.81 6.75 4.38
CA ILE A 476 9.62 5.98 4.04
C ILE A 476 8.65 6.09 5.20
N ILE A 477 7.49 6.68 4.93
CA ILE A 477 6.38 6.74 5.88
C ILE A 477 5.59 5.45 5.73
N TRP A 478 5.63 4.56 6.72
CA TRP A 478 4.85 3.33 6.70
C TRP A 478 3.45 3.62 7.24
N LEU A 479 2.50 3.90 6.35
CA LEU A 479 1.12 4.22 6.75
C LEU A 479 0.36 2.97 7.22
N ARG A 480 0.66 1.82 6.61
CA ARG A 480 -0.04 0.57 6.94
C ARG A 480 0.09 0.20 8.40
N SER A 481 1.26 0.40 9.01
CA SER A 481 1.48 0.06 10.42
C SER A 481 0.39 0.64 11.32
N ASN A 482 0.03 1.91 11.12
CA ASN A 482 -0.98 2.60 11.94
C ASN A 482 -2.38 2.08 11.64
N HIS A 483 -2.69 1.82 10.37
CA HIS A 483 -4.00 1.36 9.95
C HIS A 483 -4.32 -0.04 10.48
N VAL A 484 -3.31 -0.88 10.74
CA VAL A 484 -3.50 -2.24 11.26
C VAL A 484 -3.04 -2.41 12.71
N ASP A 485 -2.79 -1.31 13.42
CA ASP A 485 -2.30 -1.34 14.80
C ASP A 485 -3.47 -1.59 15.78
N PRO A 486 -3.43 -2.65 16.60
CA PRO A 486 -4.44 -2.90 17.63
C PRO A 486 -4.47 -1.82 18.72
N GLN A 487 -3.43 -0.98 18.84
CA GLN A 487 -3.46 0.20 19.72
C GLN A 487 -4.49 1.23 19.25
N TYR A 488 -4.71 1.32 17.94
CA TYR A 488 -5.54 2.36 17.34
C TYR A 488 -6.87 1.85 16.79
N PHE A 489 -6.92 0.58 16.41
CA PHE A 489 -8.11 -0.06 15.85
C PHE A 489 -8.32 -1.42 16.49
N GLU A 490 -9.42 -1.59 17.23
CA GLU A 490 -9.83 -2.90 17.74
C GLU A 490 -10.06 -3.87 16.58
N ASN A 491 -9.57 -5.12 16.72
CA ASN A 491 -9.57 -6.15 15.68
C ASN A 491 -9.16 -5.57 14.31
N PRO A 492 -7.93 -5.05 14.18
CA PRO A 492 -7.56 -4.15 13.10
C PRO A 492 -7.60 -4.79 11.70
N LEU A 493 -7.57 -6.12 11.61
CA LEU A 493 -7.63 -6.87 10.35
C LEU A 493 -9.05 -7.31 9.98
N GLU A 494 -10.01 -7.13 10.88
CA GLU A 494 -11.42 -7.39 10.61
C GLU A 494 -12.02 -6.22 9.81
N PHE A 495 -12.85 -6.56 8.82
CA PHE A 495 -13.63 -5.57 8.07
C PHE A 495 -14.89 -5.24 8.87
N ASN A 496 -14.84 -4.10 9.57
CA ASN A 496 -15.90 -3.68 10.48
C ASN A 496 -16.24 -2.20 10.23
N PRO A 497 -17.25 -1.88 9.41
CA PRO A 497 -17.72 -0.51 9.20
C PRO A 497 -18.25 0.16 10.48
N GLU A 498 -18.81 -0.60 11.42
CA GLU A 498 -19.35 -0.06 12.68
C GLU A 498 -18.26 0.54 13.59
N ARG A 499 -16.96 0.28 13.33
CA ARG A 499 -15.87 0.96 14.05
C ARG A 499 -15.89 2.48 13.93
N TRP A 500 -16.55 2.99 12.89
CA TRP A 500 -16.67 4.41 12.61
C TRP A 500 -17.89 5.05 13.31
N ASP A 501 -18.60 4.31 14.16
CA ASP A 501 -19.64 4.86 15.06
C ASP A 501 -19.03 5.64 16.23
N GLY A 502 -17.80 5.29 16.62
CA GLY A 502 -17.04 5.95 17.68
C GLY A 502 -16.33 7.24 17.24
N PRO A 503 -15.55 7.86 18.14
CA PRO A 503 -14.76 9.03 17.81
C PRO A 503 -13.77 8.73 16.69
N ARG A 504 -13.61 9.68 15.77
CA ARG A 504 -12.60 9.56 14.70
C ARG A 504 -11.20 9.38 15.31
N PRO A 505 -10.33 8.57 14.68
CA PRO A 505 -8.94 8.44 15.12
C PRO A 505 -8.23 9.78 15.18
N LYS A 506 -7.32 9.95 16.14
CA LYS A 506 -6.50 11.16 16.26
C LYS A 506 -5.72 11.43 14.96
N PRO A 507 -5.43 12.70 14.64
CA PRO A 507 -4.53 13.03 13.53
C PRO A 507 -3.21 12.26 13.65
N GLY A 508 -2.73 11.68 12.55
CA GLY A 508 -1.55 10.79 12.50
C GLY A 508 -1.89 9.32 12.37
N ILE A 509 -3.11 8.91 12.71
CA ILE A 509 -3.51 7.49 12.79
C ILE A 509 -4.18 7.02 11.49
N TYR A 510 -5.22 7.71 11.03
CA TYR A 510 -5.97 7.36 9.80
C TYR A 510 -5.56 8.25 8.63
N HIS A 511 -4.54 7.84 7.88
CA HIS A 511 -3.83 8.65 6.88
C HIS A 511 -3.86 8.00 5.49
N VAL A 512 -5.02 7.46 5.08
CA VAL A 512 -5.18 6.73 3.82
C VAL A 512 -4.91 7.54 2.55
N PHE A 513 -5.04 8.87 2.63
CA PHE A 513 -4.76 9.81 1.54
C PHE A 513 -3.48 10.63 1.78
N GLY A 514 -2.67 10.26 2.78
CA GLY A 514 -1.61 11.10 3.30
C GLY A 514 -2.14 12.31 4.07
N SER A 515 -1.31 13.33 4.23
CA SER A 515 -1.61 14.54 5.02
C SER A 515 -0.69 15.70 4.61
N GLY A 516 -0.95 16.88 5.18
CA GLY A 516 -0.16 18.09 4.95
C GLY A 516 -0.29 18.64 3.52
N PRO A 517 0.70 19.39 3.02
CA PRO A 517 0.65 20.03 1.70
C PRO A 517 0.51 19.05 0.53
N ARG A 518 0.82 17.78 0.77
CA ARG A 518 0.83 16.68 -0.21
C ARG A 518 -0.37 15.75 -0.06
N LEU A 519 -1.40 16.11 0.72
CA LEU A 519 -2.65 15.36 0.81
C LEU A 519 -3.19 15.05 -0.60
N CYS A 520 -3.59 13.80 -0.85
CA CYS A 520 -4.03 13.36 -2.17
C CYS A 520 -5.05 14.32 -2.79
N PRO A 521 -4.78 14.91 -3.96
CA PRO A 521 -5.73 15.81 -4.61
C PRO A 521 -6.96 15.06 -5.16
N GLY A 522 -6.87 13.75 -5.39
CA GLY A 522 -7.97 12.93 -5.89
C GLY A 522 -8.84 12.29 -4.80
N ASN A 523 -8.73 12.72 -3.53
CA ASN A 523 -9.41 12.03 -2.43
C ASN A 523 -10.95 12.03 -2.56
N ASN A 524 -11.57 13.15 -2.98
CA ASN A 524 -13.01 13.20 -3.16
C ASN A 524 -13.44 12.39 -4.39
N LEU A 525 -12.71 12.45 -5.49
CA LEU A 525 -12.99 11.64 -6.69
C LEU A 525 -12.98 10.14 -6.35
N ALA A 526 -11.95 9.66 -5.64
CA ALA A 526 -11.87 8.25 -5.23
C ALA A 526 -13.05 7.84 -4.34
N ARG A 527 -13.47 8.71 -3.40
CA ARG A 527 -14.65 8.47 -2.57
C ARG A 527 -15.93 8.46 -3.38
N MET A 528 -16.10 9.39 -4.32
CA MET A 528 -17.27 9.46 -5.19
C MET A 528 -17.41 8.23 -6.07
N GLU A 529 -16.32 7.76 -6.66
CA GLU A 529 -16.35 6.50 -7.43
C GLU A 529 -16.76 5.32 -6.55
N LEU A 530 -16.29 5.25 -5.30
CA LEU A 530 -16.76 4.23 -4.36
C LEU A 530 -18.24 4.41 -3.96
N PHE A 531 -18.73 5.63 -3.76
CA PHE A 531 -20.16 5.88 -3.52
C PHE A 531 -21.01 5.41 -4.69
N MET A 532 -20.67 5.83 -5.91
CA MET A 532 -21.38 5.42 -7.13
C MET A 532 -21.35 3.90 -7.29
N LEU A 533 -20.19 3.27 -7.08
CA LEU A 533 -20.04 1.83 -7.18
C LEU A 533 -20.90 1.10 -6.15
N LEU A 534 -20.77 1.44 -4.86
CA LEU A 534 -21.48 0.78 -3.78
C LEU A 534 -22.99 0.98 -3.90
N HIS A 535 -23.45 2.17 -4.29
CA HIS A 535 -24.85 2.45 -4.52
C HIS A 535 -25.44 1.54 -5.61
N HIS A 536 -24.89 1.59 -6.82
CA HIS A 536 -25.44 0.84 -7.96
C HIS A 536 -25.30 -0.67 -7.77
N ILE A 537 -24.18 -1.14 -7.20
CA ILE A 537 -24.02 -2.58 -7.00
C ILE A 537 -24.97 -3.12 -5.94
N CYS A 538 -25.20 -2.42 -4.84
CA CYS A 538 -26.04 -2.95 -3.76
C CYS A 538 -27.50 -3.02 -4.16
N ILE A 539 -27.96 -2.14 -5.04
CA ILE A 539 -29.37 -2.03 -5.39
C ILE A 539 -29.77 -2.99 -6.53
N ASP A 540 -28.91 -3.16 -7.54
CA ASP A 540 -29.28 -3.84 -8.78
C ASP A 540 -28.66 -5.26 -8.91
N TYR A 541 -27.71 -5.63 -8.03
CA TYR A 541 -26.96 -6.90 -8.07
C TYR A 541 -26.78 -7.47 -6.65
#